data_AF-D8SNT2-F1
#
_entry.id   AF-D8SNT2-F1
#
_cell.length_a   1.000
_cell.length_b   1.000
_cell.length_c   1.000
_cell.angle_alpha   90.00
_cell.angle_beta   90.00
_cell.angle_gamma   90.00
#
_symmetry.space_group_name_H-M   'P 1'
#
loop_
_entity.id
_entity.type
_entity.pdbx_description
1 polymer ?
#
loop_
_entity_poly.entity_id
_entity_poly.type
_entity_poly.pdbx_seq_one_letter_code
_entity_poly.pdbx_strand_id
1 'polypeptide(L)'
;MASPSSYGCSLSSSRALSTSTRILALNPRRQNVSANAQGFRCVLVTTVKEPSEPRAAKRRVGSGTKLIGCGSAVPKQVIHNDDLSKFLDTSNEWILPRTGIEQRRVLSGEETLKGLAVDACKRALEMAKVEPEDLDLILFCTSSAEDTFGGAPEIQRELSCSNALAFDLTAACSGFVVGLVTATRYIKGGGYKTALVVGADALSRYVDWSDRSTCILFGDGAGAVVLQACSEDEDSLLGFDMHTDGSGQKHLHARIEPAEDAKILHNGNGSTTISTPARPPSYQCVQMNGREVFRFAVRSVPQVVEAALQEAGLENHHIDWLLLHQANQRIIDAVSERLAISQERVLSNLVNYGNTSAASIPLALDEAVRSGKVKRGDVIASAGFGAGLTWASAIFKWG
;
A
#
# COMPACT_ATOMS: atom_id res chain seq x y z
N MET A 1 48.58 -55.10 38.33
CA MET A 1 48.94 -54.42 39.59
C MET A 1 48.27 -53.05 39.56
N ALA A 2 47.05 -52.97 40.08
CA ALA A 2 46.72 -52.63 41.47
C ALA A 2 46.51 -51.11 41.65
N SER A 3 45.23 -50.72 41.62
CA SER A 3 44.57 -49.56 42.24
C SER A 3 44.78 -49.54 43.78
N PRO A 4 44.29 -48.57 44.60
CA PRO A 4 42.97 -47.88 44.53
C PRO A 4 43.05 -46.38 45.00
N SER A 5 42.04 -45.56 45.28
CA SER A 5 40.62 -45.71 45.64
C SER A 5 39.89 -44.33 45.65
N SER A 6 38.67 -44.26 45.08
CA SER A 6 37.37 -43.69 45.59
C SER A 6 37.29 -42.29 46.25
N TYR A 7 36.23 -41.47 46.10
CA TYR A 7 34.74 -41.68 46.11
C TYR A 7 34.04 -40.61 45.22
N GLY A 8 32.94 -40.79 44.46
CA GLY A 8 31.57 -41.30 44.75
C GLY A 8 30.63 -40.09 45.02
N CYS A 9 29.39 -39.89 44.52
CA CYS A 9 28.31 -40.73 43.98
C CYS A 9 27.24 -39.80 43.30
N SER A 10 26.73 -40.13 42.10
CA SER A 10 25.38 -40.67 41.77
C SER A 10 24.21 -39.69 41.53
N LEU A 11 23.64 -39.79 40.33
CA LEU A 11 22.33 -39.32 39.87
C LEU A 11 21.18 -40.17 40.45
N SER A 12 20.03 -39.56 40.74
CA SER A 12 18.72 -40.21 40.59
C SER A 12 17.56 -39.22 40.39
N SER A 13 16.66 -39.63 39.48
CA SER A 13 15.27 -39.25 39.17
C SER A 13 14.54 -38.10 39.90
N SER A 14 13.71 -37.34 39.15
CA SER A 14 12.23 -37.46 39.20
C SER A 14 11.51 -36.37 38.39
N ARG A 15 10.36 -36.76 37.80
CA ARG A 15 9.34 -35.88 37.19
C ARG A 15 8.73 -34.96 38.26
N ALA A 16 8.35 -33.74 37.88
CA ALA A 16 7.28 -33.02 38.57
C ALA A 16 6.54 -32.08 37.60
N LEU A 17 5.24 -32.35 37.44
CA LEU A 17 4.22 -31.39 37.02
C LEU A 17 4.18 -30.22 38.01
N SER A 18 3.90 -29.01 37.53
CA SER A 18 3.35 -27.95 38.37
C SER A 18 2.36 -27.10 37.58
N THR A 19 1.10 -27.48 37.70
CA THR A 19 -0.08 -26.63 37.53
C THR A 19 -0.01 -25.47 38.52
N SER A 20 -0.05 -24.22 38.05
CA SER A 20 -0.37 -23.07 38.90
C SER A 20 -1.76 -22.55 38.55
N THR A 21 -2.75 -23.11 39.22
CA THR A 21 -4.04 -22.49 39.46
C THR A 21 -3.86 -21.40 40.52
N ARG A 22 -4.18 -20.14 40.20
CA ARG A 22 -4.49 -19.13 41.22
C ARG A 22 -5.91 -18.61 40.98
N ILE A 23 -6.84 -19.19 41.72
CA ILE A 23 -8.16 -18.62 42.03
C ILE A 23 -8.02 -17.90 43.36
N LEU A 24 -8.36 -16.61 43.39
CA LEU A 24 -8.70 -15.88 44.61
C LEU A 24 -9.91 -14.99 44.30
N ALA A 25 -11.08 -15.45 44.74
CA ALA A 25 -12.26 -14.65 45.01
C ALA A 25 -12.29 -14.46 46.55
N LEU A 26 -12.75 -13.37 47.17
CA LEU A 26 -14.04 -12.68 47.12
C LEU A 26 -13.93 -11.38 47.95
N ASN A 27 -14.73 -10.35 47.65
CA ASN A 27 -15.63 -9.79 48.68
C ASN A 27 -16.80 -9.00 48.05
N PRO A 28 -18.07 -9.21 48.49
CA PRO A 28 -19.25 -8.66 47.83
C PRO A 28 -19.82 -7.44 48.56
N ARG A 29 -20.39 -6.48 47.82
CA ARG A 29 -21.43 -5.60 48.34
C ARG A 29 -22.70 -5.75 47.52
N ARG A 30 -23.78 -5.97 48.26
CA ARG A 30 -25.15 -6.27 47.88
C ARG A 30 -25.76 -5.19 46.97
N GLN A 31 -26.55 -5.63 45.98
CA GLN A 31 -27.95 -5.20 45.85
C GLN A 31 -28.74 -6.26 45.06
N ASN A 32 -29.91 -6.61 45.62
CA ASN A 32 -30.84 -7.62 45.15
C ASN A 32 -31.58 -7.13 43.90
N VAL A 33 -31.66 -7.97 42.86
CA VAL A 33 -32.86 -8.08 42.01
C VAL A 33 -33.03 -9.56 41.61
N SER A 34 -34.16 -10.14 41.99
CA SER A 34 -34.60 -11.47 41.60
C SER A 34 -35.33 -11.42 40.24
N ALA A 35 -34.94 -12.26 39.28
CA ALA A 35 -35.84 -12.75 38.24
C ALA A 35 -35.29 -14.04 37.63
N ASN A 36 -36.11 -15.09 37.69
CA ASN A 36 -35.96 -16.34 36.94
C ASN A 36 -35.98 -16.07 35.42
N ALA A 37 -35.08 -16.68 34.65
CA ALA A 37 -35.41 -17.30 33.36
C ALA A 37 -34.19 -18.02 32.75
N GLN A 38 -34.35 -19.34 32.63
CA GLN A 38 -33.94 -20.23 31.53
C GLN A 38 -32.62 -19.94 30.77
N GLY A 39 -31.73 -20.93 30.86
CA GLY A 39 -30.43 -20.91 30.24
C GLY A 39 -30.44 -20.93 28.72
N PHE A 40 -29.55 -20.12 28.15
CA PHE A 40 -28.73 -20.48 27.00
C PHE A 40 -27.32 -19.97 27.29
N ARG A 41 -26.41 -20.89 27.63
CA ARG A 41 -24.99 -20.57 27.72
C ARG A 41 -24.44 -20.61 26.28
N CYS A 42 -24.51 -19.48 25.59
CA CYS A 42 -23.75 -19.30 24.36
C CYS A 42 -22.27 -19.26 24.74
N VAL A 43 -21.57 -20.36 24.56
CA VAL A 43 -20.11 -20.41 24.71
C VAL A 43 -19.55 -19.81 23.42
N LEU A 44 -19.34 -18.50 23.42
CA LEU A 44 -18.53 -17.84 22.41
C LEU A 44 -17.09 -18.33 22.63
N VAL A 45 -16.66 -19.34 21.87
CA VAL A 45 -15.26 -19.73 21.81
C VAL A 45 -14.55 -18.73 20.92
N THR A 46 -14.21 -17.56 21.47
CA THR A 46 -13.21 -16.69 20.86
C THR A 46 -11.85 -17.28 21.20
N THR A 47 -11.28 -18.08 20.30
CA THR A 47 -9.85 -18.37 20.32
C THR A 47 -9.11 -17.08 19.99
N VAL A 48 -8.84 -16.26 21.02
CA VAL A 48 -7.84 -15.20 20.92
C VAL A 48 -6.49 -15.90 20.83
N LYS A 49 -5.88 -15.90 19.65
CA LYS A 49 -4.52 -16.40 19.45
C LYS A 49 -3.61 -15.56 20.36
N GLU A 50 -2.85 -16.20 21.24
CA GLU A 50 -1.91 -15.48 22.11
C GLU A 50 -0.94 -14.65 21.25
N PRO A 51 -0.53 -13.45 21.70
CA PRO A 51 0.43 -12.63 20.96
C PRO A 51 1.69 -13.43 20.66
N SER A 52 2.16 -13.36 19.40
CA SER A 52 3.37 -14.04 18.96
C SER A 52 4.56 -13.69 19.87
N GLU A 53 5.36 -14.68 20.23
CA GLU A 53 6.58 -14.46 21.03
C GLU A 53 7.47 -13.35 20.40
N PRO A 54 8.12 -12.51 21.22
CA PRO A 54 9.01 -11.47 20.72
C PRO A 54 10.13 -12.06 19.87
N ARG A 55 10.22 -11.60 18.62
CA ARG A 55 11.17 -12.12 17.63
C ARG A 55 12.60 -11.76 18.04
N ALA A 56 13.37 -12.74 18.50
CA ALA A 56 14.82 -12.60 18.68
C ALA A 56 15.52 -12.58 17.31
N ALA A 57 15.39 -11.47 16.58
CA ALA A 57 16.02 -11.32 15.29
C ALA A 57 17.54 -11.15 15.45
N LYS A 58 18.32 -12.15 15.02
CA LYS A 58 19.75 -11.94 14.77
C LYS A 58 19.89 -10.86 13.69
N ARG A 59 20.49 -9.71 14.05
CA ARG A 59 20.84 -8.63 13.10
C ARG A 59 21.64 -9.24 11.96
N ARG A 60 21.04 -9.32 10.77
CA ARG A 60 21.78 -9.63 9.54
C ARG A 60 22.40 -8.32 9.08
N VAL A 61 23.72 -8.19 9.23
CA VAL A 61 24.48 -7.10 8.62
C VAL A 61 24.77 -7.53 7.17
N GLY A 62 24.47 -6.67 6.19
CA GLY A 62 24.77 -6.93 4.77
C GLY A 62 23.72 -7.75 3.99
N SER A 63 22.42 -7.52 4.20
CA SER A 63 21.38 -8.12 3.35
C SER A 63 20.95 -7.16 2.22
N GLY A 64 20.86 -7.67 0.99
CA GLY A 64 20.18 -7.02 -0.13
C GLY A 64 18.67 -7.32 -0.14
N THR A 65 17.98 -6.86 -1.17
CA THR A 65 16.55 -7.11 -1.40
C THR A 65 16.26 -7.50 -2.85
N LYS A 66 15.40 -8.49 -3.06
CA LYS A 66 14.87 -8.92 -4.37
C LYS A 66 13.37 -8.71 -4.45
N LEU A 67 12.87 -8.37 -5.63
CA LEU A 67 11.43 -8.36 -5.93
C LEU A 67 11.08 -9.72 -6.55
N ILE A 68 10.39 -10.58 -5.80
CA ILE A 68 10.24 -12.00 -6.14
C ILE A 68 8.84 -12.40 -6.61
N GLY A 69 7.86 -11.50 -6.52
CA GLY A 69 6.51 -11.73 -7.03
C GLY A 69 5.70 -10.45 -7.10
N CYS A 70 4.74 -10.41 -8.02
CA CYS A 70 3.81 -9.31 -8.19
C CYS A 70 2.40 -9.83 -8.51
N GLY A 71 1.41 -8.99 -8.24
CA GLY A 71 0.00 -9.30 -8.45
C GLY A 71 -0.82 -8.03 -8.53
N SER A 72 -1.91 -8.07 -9.30
CA SER A 72 -2.83 -6.96 -9.44
C SER A 72 -4.28 -7.41 -9.48
N ALA A 73 -5.17 -6.49 -9.11
CA ALA A 73 -6.62 -6.65 -9.19
C ALA A 73 -7.27 -5.31 -9.51
N VAL A 74 -8.32 -5.36 -10.31
CA VAL A 74 -9.07 -4.19 -10.76
C VAL A 74 -10.57 -4.46 -10.67
N PRO A 75 -11.40 -3.41 -10.50
CA PRO A 75 -12.85 -3.56 -10.54
C PRO A 75 -13.34 -4.14 -11.88
N LYS A 76 -14.53 -4.75 -11.82
CA LYS A 76 -15.22 -5.29 -12.99
C LYS A 76 -15.83 -4.21 -13.87
N GLN A 77 -16.38 -3.15 -13.28
CA GLN A 77 -17.03 -2.09 -14.05
C GLN A 77 -15.99 -1.34 -14.87
N VAL A 78 -16.29 -1.21 -16.17
CA VAL A 78 -15.53 -0.41 -17.12
C VAL A 78 -16.36 0.82 -17.45
N ILE A 79 -15.73 2.00 -17.44
CA ILE A 79 -16.32 3.24 -17.95
C ILE A 79 -15.47 3.68 -19.14
N HIS A 80 -16.04 3.63 -20.33
CA HIS A 80 -15.39 4.14 -21.54
C HIS A 80 -15.57 5.66 -21.63
N ASN A 81 -14.71 6.33 -22.41
CA ASN A 81 -14.90 7.75 -22.70
C ASN A 81 -16.28 8.05 -23.30
N ASP A 82 -16.80 7.17 -24.15
CA ASP A 82 -18.14 7.32 -24.76
C ASP A 82 -19.28 7.23 -23.75
N ASP A 83 -19.05 6.59 -22.59
CA ASP A 83 -20.04 6.60 -21.50
C ASP A 83 -20.09 7.98 -20.82
N LEU A 84 -18.94 8.62 -20.64
CA LEU A 84 -18.84 9.97 -20.06
C LEU A 84 -19.54 11.02 -20.94
N SER A 85 -19.42 10.88 -22.26
CA SER A 85 -20.07 11.76 -23.24
C SER A 85 -21.60 11.77 -23.17
N LYS A 86 -22.23 10.79 -22.52
CA LYS A 86 -23.69 10.74 -22.36
C LYS A 86 -24.22 11.77 -21.36
N PHE A 87 -23.37 12.26 -20.46
CA PHE A 87 -23.77 13.18 -19.39
C PHE A 87 -22.80 14.36 -19.18
N LEU A 88 -21.66 14.37 -19.88
CA LEU A 88 -20.70 15.48 -19.90
C LEU A 88 -20.52 16.02 -21.32
N ASP A 89 -20.25 17.32 -21.44
CA ASP A 89 -19.74 17.92 -22.66
C ASP A 89 -18.30 17.46 -22.90
N THR A 90 -18.10 16.28 -23.47
CA THR A 90 -16.78 15.68 -23.76
C THR A 90 -16.92 14.60 -24.84
N SER A 91 -15.79 14.12 -25.37
CA SER A 91 -15.75 13.00 -26.32
C SER A 91 -14.47 12.19 -26.19
N ASN A 92 -14.43 10.98 -26.73
CA ASN A 92 -13.20 10.21 -26.81
C ASN A 92 -12.11 10.96 -27.58
N GLU A 93 -12.45 11.59 -28.71
CA GLU A 93 -11.55 12.42 -29.52
C GLU A 93 -11.04 13.64 -28.75
N TRP A 94 -11.75 14.08 -27.71
CA TRP A 94 -11.30 15.14 -26.83
C TRP A 94 -10.42 14.61 -25.69
N ILE A 95 -10.81 13.51 -25.03
CA ILE A 95 -10.12 12.96 -23.85
C ILE A 95 -8.80 12.30 -24.27
N LEU A 96 -8.83 11.37 -25.22
CA LEU A 96 -7.71 10.50 -25.57
C LEU A 96 -6.43 11.28 -25.92
N PRO A 97 -6.41 12.27 -26.83
CA PRO A 97 -5.18 13.02 -27.13
C PRO A 97 -4.71 13.91 -25.97
N ARG A 98 -5.55 14.19 -24.97
CA ARG A 98 -5.21 15.03 -23.81
C ARG A 98 -4.69 14.21 -22.63
N THR A 99 -5.07 12.94 -22.52
CA THR A 99 -4.80 12.11 -21.36
C THR A 99 -4.10 10.79 -21.68
N GLY A 100 -4.32 10.24 -22.88
CA GLY A 100 -3.94 8.88 -23.26
C GLY A 100 -4.87 7.81 -22.68
N ILE A 101 -6.03 8.19 -22.14
CA ILE A 101 -6.98 7.28 -21.47
C ILE A 101 -8.18 7.03 -22.38
N GLU A 102 -8.52 5.78 -22.64
CA GLU A 102 -9.75 5.37 -23.37
C GLU A 102 -10.85 4.89 -22.42
N GLN A 103 -10.44 4.25 -21.32
CA GLN A 103 -11.35 3.66 -20.35
C GLN A 103 -10.72 3.65 -18.95
N ARG A 104 -11.57 3.52 -17.93
CA ARG A 104 -11.17 3.30 -16.55
C ARG A 104 -11.96 2.17 -15.90
N ARG A 105 -11.41 1.65 -14.80
CA ARG A 105 -12.13 0.72 -13.92
C ARG A 105 -12.60 1.46 -12.68
N VAL A 106 -13.83 1.21 -12.24
CA VAL A 106 -14.43 1.88 -11.09
C VAL A 106 -15.09 0.84 -10.19
N LEU A 107 -14.92 0.96 -8.88
CA LEU A 107 -15.58 0.07 -7.92
C LEU A 107 -17.10 0.13 -8.08
N SER A 108 -17.74 -1.04 -8.10
CA SER A 108 -19.18 -1.17 -8.29
C SER A 108 -19.78 -2.26 -7.40
N GLY A 109 -21.07 -2.14 -7.06
CA GLY A 109 -21.79 -3.13 -6.27
C GLY A 109 -21.13 -3.37 -4.89
N GLU A 110 -20.74 -4.61 -4.62
CA GLU A 110 -20.11 -5.04 -3.36
C GLU A 110 -18.57 -5.04 -3.42
N GLU A 111 -17.96 -4.59 -4.52
CA GLU A 111 -16.50 -4.49 -4.64
C GLU A 111 -15.96 -3.42 -3.67
N THR A 112 -14.88 -3.76 -2.95
CA THR A 112 -14.21 -2.87 -2.00
C THR A 112 -12.75 -2.69 -2.39
N LEU A 113 -12.14 -1.56 -2.01
CA LEU A 113 -10.72 -1.32 -2.26
C LEU A 113 -9.88 -2.37 -1.52
N LYS A 114 -10.26 -2.68 -0.26
CA LYS A 114 -9.65 -3.76 0.51
C LYS A 114 -9.71 -5.11 -0.21
N GLY A 115 -10.87 -5.47 -0.77
CA GLY A 115 -11.03 -6.72 -1.51
C GLY A 115 -10.05 -6.84 -2.68
N LEU A 116 -9.95 -5.77 -3.48
CA LEU A 116 -8.96 -5.72 -4.57
C LEU A 116 -7.52 -5.81 -4.06
N ALA A 117 -7.19 -5.12 -2.97
CA ALA A 117 -5.87 -5.19 -2.35
C ALA A 117 -5.54 -6.62 -1.91
N VAL A 118 -6.47 -7.32 -1.24
CA VAL A 118 -6.30 -8.72 -0.83
C VAL A 118 -6.08 -9.63 -2.04
N ASP A 119 -6.84 -9.46 -3.12
CA ASP A 119 -6.69 -10.26 -4.33
C ASP A 119 -5.35 -10.03 -5.03
N ALA A 120 -4.90 -8.77 -5.11
CA ALA A 120 -3.57 -8.42 -5.63
C ALA A 120 -2.46 -9.06 -4.78
N CYS A 121 -2.60 -9.01 -3.45
CA CYS A 121 -1.66 -9.63 -2.50
C CYS A 121 -1.58 -11.15 -2.67
N LYS A 122 -2.72 -11.84 -2.76
CA LYS A 122 -2.76 -13.31 -2.98
C LYS A 122 -2.01 -13.70 -4.25
N ARG A 123 -2.25 -12.98 -5.35
CA ARG A 123 -1.57 -13.23 -6.64
C ARG A 123 -0.07 -12.96 -6.57
N ALA A 124 0.36 -11.96 -5.79
CA ALA A 124 1.77 -11.64 -5.59
C ALA A 124 2.48 -12.70 -4.75
N LEU A 125 1.86 -13.15 -3.65
CA LEU A 125 2.36 -14.24 -2.80
C LEU A 125 2.42 -15.57 -3.55
N GLU A 126 1.40 -15.88 -4.36
CA GLU A 126 1.37 -17.06 -5.23
C GLU A 126 2.52 -17.03 -6.25
N MET A 127 2.75 -15.90 -6.93
CA MET A 127 3.88 -15.74 -7.85
C MET A 127 5.23 -15.92 -7.14
N ALA A 128 5.35 -15.35 -5.93
CA ALA A 128 6.56 -15.42 -5.11
C ALA A 128 6.79 -16.80 -4.48
N LYS A 129 5.76 -17.66 -4.41
CA LYS A 129 5.75 -18.91 -3.63
C LYS A 129 6.11 -18.66 -2.16
N VAL A 130 5.52 -17.61 -1.58
CA VAL A 130 5.68 -17.23 -0.17
C VAL A 130 4.41 -17.62 0.58
N GLU A 131 4.55 -18.43 1.62
CA GLU A 131 3.46 -18.78 2.51
C GLU A 131 3.10 -17.58 3.42
N PRO A 132 1.82 -17.41 3.82
CA PRO A 132 1.39 -16.30 4.67
C PRO A 132 2.19 -16.13 5.97
N GLU A 133 2.61 -17.23 6.59
CA GLU A 133 3.35 -17.23 7.85
C GLU A 133 4.80 -16.74 7.71
N ASP A 134 5.35 -16.78 6.50
CA ASP A 134 6.72 -16.32 6.20
C ASP A 134 6.79 -14.81 5.91
N LEU A 135 5.64 -14.13 5.88
CA LEU A 135 5.55 -12.70 5.69
C LEU A 135 5.77 -11.95 7.01
N ASP A 136 6.68 -10.96 6.99
CA ASP A 136 7.08 -10.21 8.19
C ASP A 136 6.55 -8.78 8.22
N LEU A 137 6.25 -8.21 7.05
CA LEU A 137 5.83 -6.82 6.90
C LEU A 137 4.80 -6.67 5.78
N ILE A 138 3.74 -5.92 6.04
CA ILE A 138 2.76 -5.44 5.06
C ILE A 138 2.75 -3.91 5.11
N LEU A 139 3.09 -3.27 3.98
CA LEU A 139 2.94 -1.84 3.78
C LEU A 139 1.77 -1.59 2.84
N PHE A 140 0.68 -1.03 3.35
CA PHE A 140 -0.47 -0.66 2.54
C PHE A 140 -0.42 0.81 2.15
N CYS A 141 0.01 1.07 0.91
CA CYS A 141 0.14 2.40 0.35
C CYS A 141 -1.19 2.84 -0.29
N THR A 142 -1.92 3.69 0.40
CA THR A 142 -3.22 4.22 -0.06
C THR A 142 -3.46 5.66 0.40
N SER A 143 -4.24 6.40 -0.37
CA SER A 143 -4.81 7.71 0.01
C SER A 143 -6.34 7.70 0.03
N SER A 144 -6.95 6.53 -0.11
CA SER A 144 -8.40 6.31 -0.15
C SER A 144 -8.82 5.16 0.74
N ALA A 145 -8.19 5.06 1.91
CA ALA A 145 -8.49 4.07 2.93
C ALA A 145 -9.99 4.07 3.30
N GLU A 146 -10.55 2.87 3.45
CA GLU A 146 -11.97 2.67 3.81
C GLU A 146 -12.21 2.77 5.32
N ASP A 147 -11.15 2.68 6.13
CA ASP A 147 -11.16 2.83 7.59
C ASP A 147 -10.15 3.92 8.01
N THR A 148 -10.53 4.75 8.97
CA THR A 148 -9.66 5.83 9.50
C THR A 148 -8.44 5.30 10.24
N PHE A 149 -8.50 4.07 10.76
CA PHE A 149 -7.40 3.39 11.44
C PHE A 149 -6.55 2.52 10.51
N GLY A 150 -6.79 2.62 9.20
CA GLY A 150 -6.00 1.97 8.16
C GLY A 150 -6.51 0.58 7.75
N GLY A 151 -6.13 0.15 6.55
CA GLY A 151 -6.54 -1.13 5.96
C GLY A 151 -5.52 -2.27 6.10
N ALA A 152 -4.25 -1.99 6.41
CA ALA A 152 -3.21 -3.01 6.46
C ALA A 152 -3.48 -4.13 7.49
N PRO A 153 -3.95 -3.85 8.74
CA PRO A 153 -4.27 -4.91 9.69
C PRO A 153 -5.40 -5.83 9.21
N GLU A 154 -6.36 -5.30 8.44
CA GLU A 154 -7.40 -6.14 7.84
C GLU A 154 -6.86 -7.00 6.71
N ILE A 155 -6.01 -6.46 5.84
CA ILE A 155 -5.32 -7.24 4.79
C ILE A 155 -4.52 -8.37 5.43
N GLN A 156 -3.79 -8.08 6.51
CA GLN A 156 -3.03 -9.08 7.26
C GLN A 156 -3.92 -10.22 7.78
N ARG A 157 -5.09 -9.89 8.33
CA ARG A 157 -6.07 -10.87 8.80
C ARG A 157 -6.62 -11.72 7.65
N GLU A 158 -7.03 -11.08 6.56
CA GLU A 158 -7.63 -11.75 5.39
C GLU A 158 -6.63 -12.68 4.66
N LEU A 159 -5.34 -12.35 4.70
CA LEU A 159 -4.27 -13.20 4.17
C LEU A 159 -3.77 -14.26 5.15
N SER A 160 -4.23 -14.25 6.41
CA SER A 160 -3.72 -15.11 7.48
C SER A 160 -2.22 -14.92 7.80
N CYS A 161 -1.66 -13.74 7.52
CA CYS A 161 -0.25 -13.42 7.74
C CYS A 161 0.03 -13.08 9.23
N SER A 162 -0.19 -14.03 10.15
CA SER A 162 -0.21 -13.75 11.59
C SER A 162 1.10 -13.23 12.19
N ASN A 163 2.23 -13.37 11.47
CA ASN A 163 3.54 -12.91 11.90
C ASN A 163 3.90 -11.52 11.37
N ALA A 164 3.14 -10.99 10.40
CA ALA A 164 3.46 -9.74 9.74
C ALA A 164 3.06 -8.54 10.59
N LEU A 165 3.99 -7.59 10.78
CA LEU A 165 3.63 -6.23 11.13
C LEU A 165 2.91 -5.60 9.93
N ALA A 166 1.77 -4.94 10.14
CA ALA A 166 1.00 -4.35 9.05
C ALA A 166 0.61 -2.90 9.39
N PHE A 167 0.92 -1.97 8.48
CA PHE A 167 0.52 -0.56 8.63
C PHE A 167 0.37 0.15 7.28
N ASP A 168 -0.38 1.25 7.32
CA ASP A 168 -0.68 2.09 6.16
C ASP A 168 0.39 3.16 5.95
N LEU A 169 0.62 3.51 4.69
CA LEU A 169 1.50 4.60 4.28
C LEU A 169 0.79 5.51 3.28
N THR A 170 0.63 6.78 3.62
CA THR A 170 -0.01 7.77 2.74
C THR A 170 1.03 8.72 2.16
N ALA A 171 1.32 8.57 0.86
CA ALA A 171 2.11 9.52 0.07
C ALA A 171 1.54 9.69 -1.35
N ALA A 172 0.20 9.70 -1.45
CA ALA A 172 -0.53 9.87 -2.71
C ALA A 172 -0.02 8.93 -3.80
N CYS A 173 0.05 9.42 -5.04
CA CYS A 173 0.49 8.65 -6.20
C CYS A 173 1.99 8.25 -6.16
N SER A 174 2.79 8.82 -5.24
CA SER A 174 4.16 8.36 -4.98
C SER A 174 4.23 7.21 -3.95
N GLY A 175 3.09 6.88 -3.32
CA GLY A 175 2.97 5.96 -2.20
C GLY A 175 3.65 4.62 -2.41
N PHE A 176 3.47 4.00 -3.58
CA PHE A 176 4.09 2.70 -3.86
C PHE A 176 5.62 2.77 -3.88
N VAL A 177 6.22 3.77 -4.53
CA VAL A 177 7.70 3.89 -4.59
C VAL A 177 8.27 4.22 -3.22
N VAL A 178 7.62 5.12 -2.47
CA VAL A 178 7.99 5.40 -1.08
C VAL A 178 7.87 4.12 -0.23
N GLY A 179 6.82 3.33 -0.40
CA GLY A 179 6.63 2.03 0.23
C GLY A 179 7.70 1.01 -0.14
N LEU A 180 8.09 0.93 -1.41
CA LEU A 180 9.12 0.03 -1.92
C LEU A 180 10.48 0.30 -1.26
N VAL A 181 10.89 1.58 -1.23
CA VAL A 181 12.11 2.02 -0.55
C VAL A 181 12.00 1.77 0.96
N THR A 182 10.86 2.08 1.57
CA THR A 182 10.63 1.86 3.01
C THR A 182 10.76 0.39 3.39
N ALA A 183 10.08 -0.52 2.69
CA ALA A 183 10.19 -1.96 2.92
C ALA A 183 11.63 -2.46 2.77
N THR A 184 12.35 -1.95 1.76
CA THR A 184 13.76 -2.27 1.58
C THR A 184 14.60 -1.85 2.77
N ARG A 185 14.36 -0.65 3.33
CA ARG A 185 15.06 -0.18 4.53
C ARG A 185 14.72 -1.01 5.77
N TYR A 186 13.49 -1.52 5.91
CA TYR A 186 13.14 -2.48 6.97
C TYR A 186 13.91 -3.80 6.84
N ILE A 187 14.02 -4.35 5.62
CA ILE A 187 14.78 -5.59 5.39
C ILE A 187 16.27 -5.37 5.67
N LYS A 188 16.87 -4.32 5.09
CA LYS A 188 18.31 -3.99 5.26
C LYS A 188 18.67 -3.60 6.70
N GLY A 189 17.72 -3.03 7.45
CA GLY A 189 17.88 -2.70 8.87
C GLY A 189 17.94 -3.93 9.79
N GLY A 190 17.53 -5.10 9.28
CA GLY A 190 17.48 -6.36 10.00
C GLY A 190 16.16 -6.57 10.76
N GLY A 191 15.80 -7.84 10.97
CA GLY A 191 14.57 -8.23 11.68
C GLY A 191 13.37 -8.56 10.79
N TYR A 192 13.41 -8.12 9.53
CA TYR A 192 12.43 -8.45 8.49
C TYR A 192 13.14 -9.13 7.32
N LYS A 193 12.54 -10.18 6.79
CA LYS A 193 13.06 -10.97 5.67
C LYS A 193 12.16 -10.91 4.46
N THR A 194 10.84 -10.88 4.67
CA THR A 194 9.87 -10.85 3.57
C THR A 194 8.86 -9.75 3.83
N ALA A 195 8.71 -8.86 2.85
CA ALA A 195 7.79 -7.73 2.93
C ALA A 195 6.85 -7.72 1.73
N LEU A 196 5.62 -7.28 1.94
CA LEU A 196 4.60 -7.09 0.92
C LEU A 196 4.28 -5.60 0.84
N VAL A 197 4.53 -4.99 -0.32
CA VAL A 197 4.23 -3.59 -0.59
C VAL A 197 3.03 -3.53 -1.51
N VAL A 198 1.97 -2.87 -1.06
CA VAL A 198 0.67 -2.87 -1.73
C VAL A 198 0.32 -1.44 -2.09
N GLY A 199 0.19 -1.12 -3.37
CA GLY A 199 -0.37 0.13 -3.84
C GLY A 199 -1.82 -0.06 -4.20
N ALA A 200 -2.74 0.65 -3.55
CA ALA A 200 -4.16 0.57 -3.88
C ALA A 200 -4.85 1.93 -3.70
N ASP A 201 -5.70 2.31 -4.65
CA ASP A 201 -6.55 3.46 -4.50
C ASP A 201 -7.89 3.30 -5.23
N ALA A 202 -8.92 3.92 -4.67
CA ALA A 202 -10.25 4.10 -5.23
C ALA A 202 -10.60 5.59 -5.33
N LEU A 203 -9.83 6.35 -6.10
CA LEU A 203 -10.02 7.80 -6.21
C LEU A 203 -11.30 8.19 -6.95
N SER A 204 -11.95 7.26 -7.66
CA SER A 204 -13.28 7.47 -8.24
C SER A 204 -14.35 7.93 -7.23
N ARG A 205 -14.16 7.62 -5.94
CA ARG A 205 -15.04 8.03 -4.84
C ARG A 205 -14.85 9.49 -4.42
N TYR A 206 -13.75 10.10 -4.84
CA TYR A 206 -13.35 11.46 -4.50
C TYR A 206 -13.23 12.35 -5.74
N VAL A 207 -13.88 12.00 -6.86
CA VAL A 207 -13.99 12.87 -8.04
C VAL A 207 -15.40 13.41 -8.18
N ASP A 208 -15.51 14.64 -8.66
CA ASP A 208 -16.79 15.20 -9.06
C ASP A 208 -17.09 14.71 -10.48
N TRP A 209 -18.05 13.78 -10.62
CA TRP A 209 -18.44 13.21 -11.91
C TRP A 209 -19.11 14.22 -12.86
N SER A 210 -19.46 15.41 -12.38
CA SER A 210 -19.91 16.53 -13.22
C SER A 210 -18.74 17.42 -13.72
N ASP A 211 -17.56 17.30 -13.12
CA ASP A 211 -16.35 18.03 -13.53
C ASP A 211 -15.47 17.21 -14.49
N ARG A 212 -15.63 17.50 -15.79
CA ARG A 212 -14.80 16.88 -16.85
C ARG A 212 -13.30 17.14 -16.69
N SER A 213 -12.85 18.07 -15.86
CA SER A 213 -11.42 18.37 -15.68
C SER A 213 -10.69 17.30 -14.86
N THR A 214 -11.43 16.54 -14.03
CA THR A 214 -10.87 15.54 -13.10
C THR A 214 -11.46 14.14 -13.29
N CYS A 215 -12.77 14.00 -13.52
CA CYS A 215 -13.41 12.67 -13.61
C CYS A 215 -12.95 11.83 -14.82
N ILE A 216 -12.41 12.49 -15.86
CA ILE A 216 -11.82 11.85 -17.04
C ILE A 216 -10.42 11.28 -16.81
N LEU A 217 -9.90 11.32 -15.57
CA LEU A 217 -8.53 10.91 -15.26
C LEU A 217 -8.50 9.64 -14.45
N PHE A 218 -9.24 9.59 -13.35
CA PHE A 218 -9.04 8.57 -12.34
C PHE A 218 -9.76 7.26 -12.64
N GLY A 219 -9.15 6.18 -12.17
CA GLY A 219 -9.72 4.85 -12.05
C GLY A 219 -9.28 4.23 -10.73
N ASP A 220 -9.80 3.04 -10.43
CA ASP A 220 -9.55 2.33 -9.20
C ASP A 220 -8.77 1.03 -9.48
N GLY A 221 -7.97 0.61 -8.51
CA GLY A 221 -7.24 -0.65 -8.61
C GLY A 221 -6.32 -0.91 -7.45
N ALA A 222 -5.71 -2.10 -7.48
CA ALA A 222 -4.68 -2.51 -6.54
C ALA A 222 -3.57 -3.29 -7.25
N GLY A 223 -2.34 -3.11 -6.78
CA GLY A 223 -1.17 -3.89 -7.16
C GLY A 223 -0.31 -4.16 -5.92
N ALA A 224 0.37 -5.30 -5.90
CA ALA A 224 1.22 -5.73 -4.80
C ALA A 224 2.53 -6.32 -5.32
N VAL A 225 3.62 -6.10 -4.57
CA VAL A 225 4.95 -6.65 -4.85
C VAL A 225 5.52 -7.27 -3.58
N VAL A 226 6.05 -8.49 -3.69
CA VAL A 226 6.73 -9.21 -2.63
C VAL A 226 8.23 -8.94 -2.73
N LEU A 227 8.82 -8.46 -1.64
CA LEU A 227 10.24 -8.27 -1.47
C LEU A 227 10.79 -9.34 -0.53
N GLN A 228 11.98 -9.85 -0.81
CA GLN A 228 12.67 -10.81 0.04
C GLN A 228 14.14 -10.42 0.23
N ALA A 229 14.65 -10.63 1.44
CA ALA A 229 16.05 -10.47 1.78
C ALA A 229 16.92 -11.45 0.97
N CYS A 230 17.97 -10.92 0.37
CA CYS A 230 19.00 -11.70 -0.33
C CYS A 230 20.40 -11.33 0.20
N SER A 231 21.43 -11.92 -0.39
CA SER A 231 22.80 -11.44 -0.18
C SER A 231 23.01 -10.09 -0.86
N GLU A 232 24.00 -9.33 -0.39
CA GLU A 232 24.28 -7.97 -0.86
C GLU A 232 24.67 -7.91 -2.36
N ASP A 233 25.37 -8.92 -2.86
CA ASP A 233 25.76 -9.06 -4.27
C ASP A 233 24.58 -9.27 -5.22
N GLU A 234 23.45 -9.73 -4.69
CA GLU A 234 22.23 -9.97 -5.46
C GLU A 234 21.18 -8.87 -5.27
N ASP A 235 21.55 -7.74 -4.65
CA ASP A 235 20.62 -6.66 -4.38
C ASP A 235 19.98 -6.15 -5.67
N SER A 236 18.67 -5.98 -5.60
CA SER A 236 17.83 -5.56 -6.71
C SER A 236 17.37 -4.13 -6.57
N LEU A 237 17.44 -3.49 -5.39
CA LEU A 237 17.26 -2.04 -5.30
C LEU A 237 18.62 -1.35 -5.48
N LEU A 238 18.86 -0.82 -6.67
CA LEU A 238 20.17 -0.31 -7.07
C LEU A 238 20.40 1.14 -6.66
N GLY A 239 19.34 1.95 -6.65
CA GLY A 239 19.40 3.34 -6.21
C GLY A 239 17.99 3.91 -6.07
N PHE A 240 17.84 4.95 -5.27
CA PHE A 240 16.58 5.66 -5.10
C PHE A 240 16.81 7.12 -4.71
N ASP A 241 15.79 7.93 -4.91
CA ASP A 241 15.79 9.32 -4.43
C ASP A 241 14.36 9.74 -4.09
N MET A 242 14.16 10.53 -3.05
CA MET A 242 12.83 10.86 -2.51
C MET A 242 12.76 12.29 -1.99
N HIS A 243 11.70 13.00 -2.36
CA HIS A 243 11.53 14.42 -2.06
C HIS A 243 10.09 14.81 -1.80
N THR A 244 9.94 15.94 -1.10
CA THR A 244 8.65 16.57 -0.77
C THR A 244 8.75 18.09 -0.88
N ASP A 245 7.72 18.71 -1.47
CA ASP A 245 7.45 20.15 -1.37
C ASP A 245 5.99 20.40 -0.96
N GLY A 246 5.80 20.61 0.33
CA GLY A 246 4.49 20.87 0.95
C GLY A 246 3.76 22.10 0.40
N SER A 247 4.48 23.06 -0.18
CA SER A 247 3.87 24.28 -0.73
C SER A 247 3.01 24.01 -1.97
N GLY A 248 3.24 22.87 -2.63
CA GLY A 248 2.50 22.44 -3.81
C GLY A 248 1.12 21.85 -3.51
N GLN A 249 0.76 21.65 -2.24
CA GLN A 249 -0.57 21.17 -1.83
C GLN A 249 -1.74 22.01 -2.39
N LYS A 250 -1.52 23.31 -2.61
CA LYS A 250 -2.49 24.21 -3.27
C LYS A 250 -2.85 23.80 -4.70
N HIS A 251 -2.03 22.97 -5.35
CA HIS A 251 -2.22 22.52 -6.73
C HIS A 251 -2.88 21.15 -6.85
N LEU A 252 -2.84 20.32 -5.81
CA LEU A 252 -3.49 19.01 -5.81
C LEU A 252 -3.83 18.58 -4.38
N HIS A 253 -5.13 18.55 -4.06
CA HIS A 253 -5.61 18.17 -2.72
C HIS A 253 -7.05 17.68 -2.74
N ALA A 254 -7.39 16.87 -1.75
CA ALA A 254 -8.76 16.63 -1.29
C ALA A 254 -8.78 16.99 0.20
N ARG A 255 -9.37 18.12 0.57
CA ARG A 255 -9.37 18.61 1.96
C ARG A 255 -10.64 18.14 2.65
N ILE A 256 -10.59 17.96 3.96
CA ILE A 256 -11.81 17.73 4.75
C ILE A 256 -12.69 18.99 4.66
N GLU A 257 -13.97 18.81 4.34
CA GLU A 257 -14.98 19.85 4.47
C GLU A 257 -15.15 20.19 5.96
N PRO A 258 -15.13 21.48 6.33
CA PRO A 258 -15.52 21.88 7.67
C PRO A 258 -16.88 21.31 7.99
N ALA A 259 -17.06 20.77 9.20
CA ALA A 259 -18.38 20.34 9.64
C ALA A 259 -19.31 21.57 9.64
N GLU A 260 -20.38 21.51 8.83
CA GLU A 260 -21.47 22.47 8.94
C GLU A 260 -22.14 22.35 10.32
N ASP A 261 -22.58 23.50 10.81
CA ASP A 261 -23.38 23.79 12.00
C ASP A 261 -23.33 22.77 13.16
N ALA A 262 -22.79 23.25 14.28
CA ALA A 262 -22.90 22.62 15.58
C ALA A 262 -24.33 22.14 15.89
N LYS A 263 -24.52 20.83 16.10
CA LYS A 263 -25.67 20.35 16.87
C LYS A 263 -25.45 20.75 18.32
N ILE A 264 -26.25 21.71 18.78
CA ILE A 264 -26.25 22.15 20.16
C ILE A 264 -27.06 21.14 20.99
N LEU A 265 -26.37 20.37 21.82
CA LEU A 265 -27.00 19.51 22.83
C LEU A 265 -27.21 20.33 24.10
N HIS A 266 -28.47 20.46 24.52
CA HIS A 266 -28.83 21.10 25.78
C HIS A 266 -28.92 20.05 26.89
N ASN A 267 -28.25 20.27 28.02
CA ASN A 267 -28.63 19.60 29.25
C ASN A 267 -29.97 20.17 29.75
N GLY A 268 -30.83 19.33 30.33
CA GLY A 268 -32.20 19.65 30.79
C GLY A 268 -32.32 20.76 31.86
N ASN A 269 -31.23 21.45 32.15
CA ASN A 269 -31.06 22.52 33.14
C ASN A 269 -30.76 23.88 32.47
N GLY A 270 -30.71 23.95 31.14
CA GLY A 270 -30.47 25.19 30.39
C GLY A 270 -29.03 25.73 30.46
N SER A 271 -28.08 24.98 31.02
CA SER A 271 -26.66 25.38 31.10
C SER A 271 -25.73 24.29 30.57
N THR A 272 -24.78 24.74 29.74
CA THR A 272 -23.81 24.01 28.89
C THR A 272 -24.40 23.33 27.66
N THR A 273 -23.98 23.87 26.52
CA THR A 273 -24.31 23.54 25.14
C THR A 273 -23.15 22.75 24.53
N ILE A 274 -23.17 21.43 24.59
CA ILE A 274 -22.16 20.62 23.89
C ILE A 274 -22.46 20.77 22.39
N SER A 275 -21.51 21.35 21.66
CA SER A 275 -21.53 21.43 20.21
C SER A 275 -20.83 20.20 19.65
N THR A 276 -21.57 19.38 18.91
CA THR A 276 -20.98 18.32 18.08
C THR A 276 -21.19 18.62 16.59
N PRO A 277 -20.29 18.19 15.70
CA PRO A 277 -20.52 18.26 14.25
C PRO A 277 -21.89 17.69 13.88
N ALA A 278 -22.70 18.39 13.07
CA ALA A 278 -23.98 17.85 12.60
C ALA A 278 -23.80 16.64 11.68
N ARG A 279 -22.71 16.62 10.92
CA ARG A 279 -22.27 15.57 10.00
C ARG A 279 -20.81 15.20 10.30
N PRO A 280 -20.42 13.91 10.20
CA PRO A 280 -19.02 13.54 10.25
C PRO A 280 -18.21 14.22 9.13
N PRO A 281 -16.97 14.63 9.39
CA PRO A 281 -16.12 15.23 8.37
C PRO A 281 -15.97 14.29 7.17
N SER A 282 -16.01 14.84 5.97
CA SER A 282 -15.73 14.12 4.72
C SER A 282 -14.75 14.89 3.87
N TYR A 283 -13.95 14.19 3.08
CA TYR A 283 -13.09 14.83 2.08
C TYR A 283 -13.93 15.43 0.95
N GLN A 284 -13.52 16.60 0.48
CA GLN A 284 -13.96 17.21 -0.76
C GLN A 284 -13.52 16.36 -1.96
N CYS A 285 -14.17 16.57 -3.11
CA CYS A 285 -13.65 16.06 -4.37
C CYS A 285 -12.26 16.65 -4.67
N VAL A 286 -11.42 15.85 -5.35
CA VAL A 286 -10.07 16.19 -5.75
C VAL A 286 -10.07 17.53 -6.50
N GLN A 287 -9.34 18.49 -5.94
CA GLN A 287 -9.06 19.78 -6.56
C GLN A 287 -7.68 19.70 -7.20
N MET A 288 -7.59 20.00 -8.50
CA MET A 288 -6.35 19.90 -9.25
C MET A 288 -6.12 21.08 -10.20
N ASN A 289 -4.95 21.70 -10.09
CA ASN A 289 -4.40 22.58 -11.12
C ASN A 289 -3.49 21.76 -12.05
N GLY A 290 -4.09 21.14 -13.07
CA GLY A 290 -3.40 20.19 -13.95
C GLY A 290 -2.17 20.78 -14.67
N ARG A 291 -2.17 22.07 -15.00
CA ARG A 291 -1.01 22.76 -15.62
C ARG A 291 0.18 22.83 -14.67
N GLU A 292 -0.06 23.13 -13.40
CA GLU A 292 0.98 23.20 -12.38
C GLU A 292 1.53 21.83 -12.04
N VAL A 293 0.65 20.83 -11.91
CA VAL A 293 1.03 19.44 -11.69
C VAL A 293 1.85 18.88 -12.87
N PHE A 294 1.42 19.16 -14.11
CA PHE A 294 2.18 18.77 -15.31
C PHE A 294 3.58 19.39 -15.31
N ARG A 295 3.68 20.72 -15.10
CA ARG A 295 4.95 21.45 -15.07
C ARG A 295 5.89 20.95 -13.98
N PHE A 296 5.36 20.63 -12.81
CA PHE A 296 6.10 19.99 -11.74
C PHE A 296 6.64 18.63 -12.19
N ALA A 297 5.78 17.75 -12.71
CA ALA A 297 6.15 16.38 -13.05
C ALA A 297 7.25 16.33 -14.13
N VAL A 298 7.09 17.06 -15.24
CA VAL A 298 8.07 17.05 -16.35
C VAL A 298 9.42 17.65 -15.98
N ARG A 299 9.49 18.43 -14.89
CA ARG A 299 10.73 18.99 -14.35
C ARG A 299 11.38 18.06 -13.33
N SER A 300 10.60 17.64 -12.33
CA SER A 300 11.12 16.98 -11.13
C SER A 300 11.31 15.47 -11.31
N VAL A 301 10.49 14.82 -12.15
CA VAL A 301 10.59 13.36 -12.37
C VAL A 301 11.91 12.97 -13.06
N PRO A 302 12.36 13.64 -14.14
CA PRO A 302 13.67 13.33 -14.72
C PRO A 302 14.82 13.51 -13.72
N GLN A 303 14.77 14.58 -12.91
CA GLN A 303 15.82 14.87 -11.91
C GLN A 303 15.93 13.78 -10.84
N VAL A 304 14.80 13.31 -10.29
CA VAL A 304 14.81 12.25 -9.27
C VAL A 304 15.23 10.89 -9.87
N VAL A 305 14.92 10.65 -11.15
CA VAL A 305 15.37 9.44 -11.86
C VAL A 305 16.87 9.50 -12.10
N GLU A 306 17.40 10.62 -12.59
CA GLU A 306 18.84 10.84 -12.80
C GLU A 306 19.63 10.72 -11.48
N ALA A 307 19.11 11.28 -10.37
CA ALA A 307 19.74 11.14 -9.05
C ALA A 307 19.78 9.67 -8.57
N ALA A 308 18.68 8.93 -8.75
CA ALA A 308 18.63 7.51 -8.39
C ALA A 308 19.53 6.64 -9.29
N LEU A 309 19.66 6.97 -10.58
CA LEU A 309 20.63 6.33 -11.49
C LEU A 309 22.07 6.62 -11.09
N GLN A 310 22.36 7.85 -10.68
CA GLN A 310 23.67 8.23 -10.18
C GLN A 310 24.05 7.44 -8.92
N GLU A 311 23.12 7.27 -7.96
CA GLU A 311 23.34 6.41 -6.79
C GLU A 311 23.59 4.95 -7.22
N ALA A 312 22.85 4.46 -8.22
CA ALA A 312 23.02 3.12 -8.78
C ALA A 312 24.30 2.93 -9.60
N GLY A 313 25.05 4.00 -9.91
CA GLY A 313 26.20 3.95 -10.82
C GLY A 313 25.82 3.58 -12.26
N LEU A 314 24.58 3.90 -12.67
CA LEU A 314 24.03 3.60 -13.98
C LEU A 314 23.78 4.87 -14.80
N GLU A 315 23.64 4.68 -16.10
CA GLU A 315 23.23 5.70 -17.07
C GLU A 315 21.92 5.29 -17.76
N ASN A 316 21.24 6.25 -18.40
CA ASN A 316 19.92 6.02 -19.02
C ASN A 316 19.89 4.84 -20.01
N HIS A 317 20.99 4.58 -20.72
CA HIS A 317 21.07 3.49 -21.70
C HIS A 317 21.11 2.09 -21.08
N HIS A 318 21.37 1.97 -19.77
CA HIS A 318 21.32 0.73 -19.01
C HIS A 318 19.89 0.35 -18.60
N ILE A 319 18.92 1.23 -18.79
CA ILE A 319 17.52 0.96 -18.45
C ILE A 319 16.87 0.13 -19.56
N ASP A 320 16.29 -1.00 -19.17
CA ASP A 320 15.47 -1.83 -20.04
C ASP A 320 14.04 -1.28 -20.11
N TRP A 321 13.50 -0.83 -18.96
CA TRP A 321 12.13 -0.34 -18.86
C TRP A 321 12.00 0.95 -18.04
N LEU A 322 11.28 1.93 -18.59
CA LEU A 322 10.79 3.09 -17.85
C LEU A 322 9.34 2.83 -17.40
N LEU A 323 9.13 2.80 -16.09
CA LEU A 323 7.84 2.53 -15.45
C LEU A 323 7.44 3.66 -14.49
N LEU A 324 6.73 4.66 -15.01
CA LEU A 324 6.30 5.81 -14.24
C LEU A 324 4.91 5.63 -13.64
N HIS A 325 4.56 6.48 -12.67
CA HIS A 325 3.18 6.68 -12.28
C HIS A 325 2.30 7.00 -13.50
N GLN A 326 1.25 6.21 -13.67
CA GLN A 326 0.29 6.31 -14.78
C GLN A 326 -0.69 7.47 -14.55
N ALA A 327 -0.21 8.71 -14.63
CA ALA A 327 -1.03 9.90 -14.41
C ALA A 327 -1.74 10.38 -15.69
N ASN A 328 -0.93 10.51 -16.75
CA ASN A 328 -1.30 11.11 -18.03
C ASN A 328 -0.19 10.74 -19.03
N GLN A 329 -0.55 10.23 -20.21
CA GLN A 329 0.42 9.74 -21.19
C GLN A 329 1.38 10.85 -21.63
N ARG A 330 0.91 12.10 -21.72
CA ARG A 330 1.76 13.24 -22.10
C ARG A 330 2.88 13.53 -21.09
N ILE A 331 2.65 13.24 -19.80
CA ILE A 331 3.71 13.36 -18.78
C ILE A 331 4.73 12.25 -18.99
N ILE A 332 4.26 11.01 -19.20
CA ILE A 332 5.11 9.85 -19.45
C ILE A 332 5.99 10.10 -20.68
N ASP A 333 5.39 10.56 -21.78
CA ASP A 333 6.08 10.85 -23.02
C ASP A 333 7.15 11.93 -22.84
N ALA A 334 6.81 13.05 -22.21
CA ALA A 334 7.72 14.16 -21.97
C ALA A 334 8.89 13.78 -21.05
N VAL A 335 8.65 12.95 -20.03
CA VAL A 335 9.71 12.44 -19.16
C VAL A 335 10.61 11.46 -19.91
N SER A 336 10.04 10.54 -20.69
CA SER A 336 10.80 9.59 -21.50
C SER A 336 11.71 10.31 -22.51
N GLU A 337 11.19 11.33 -23.20
CA GLU A 337 11.96 12.16 -24.13
C GLU A 337 13.11 12.87 -23.40
N ARG A 338 12.85 13.46 -22.23
CA ARG A 338 13.87 14.16 -21.45
C ARG A 338 14.97 13.23 -20.91
N LEU A 339 14.64 11.98 -20.62
CA LEU A 339 15.59 10.94 -20.24
C LEU A 339 16.26 10.26 -21.45
N ALA A 340 15.89 10.64 -22.68
CA ALA A 340 16.35 9.98 -23.92
C ALA A 340 16.08 8.46 -23.94
N ILE A 341 14.96 8.03 -23.35
CA ILE A 341 14.49 6.64 -23.36
C ILE A 341 13.44 6.50 -24.47
N SER A 342 13.60 5.48 -25.33
CA SER A 342 12.68 5.20 -26.42
C SER A 342 11.30 4.79 -25.91
N GLN A 343 10.24 5.21 -26.61
CA GLN A 343 8.85 4.90 -26.26
C GLN A 343 8.56 3.39 -26.22
N GLU A 344 9.29 2.59 -26.99
CA GLU A 344 9.17 1.13 -26.97
C GLU A 344 9.60 0.49 -25.64
N ARG A 345 10.46 1.21 -24.88
CA ARG A 345 10.93 0.83 -23.54
C ARG A 345 10.09 1.45 -22.42
N VAL A 346 8.98 2.09 -22.75
CA VAL A 346 8.04 2.61 -21.77
C VAL A 346 6.97 1.55 -21.47
N LEU A 347 6.74 1.32 -20.18
CA LEU A 347 5.62 0.52 -19.69
C LEU A 347 4.45 1.45 -19.38
N SER A 348 3.39 1.34 -20.18
CA SER A 348 2.15 2.08 -19.99
C SER A 348 0.95 1.18 -20.22
N ASN A 349 0.00 1.23 -19.29
CA ASN A 349 -1.32 0.63 -19.41
C ASN A 349 -2.44 1.64 -19.08
N LEU A 350 -2.06 2.92 -18.96
CA LEU A 350 -2.94 4.04 -18.65
C LEU A 350 -4.20 4.07 -19.51
N VAL A 351 -4.08 3.67 -20.79
CA VAL A 351 -5.18 3.58 -21.76
C VAL A 351 -6.36 2.76 -21.24
N ASN A 352 -6.10 1.71 -20.45
CA ASN A 352 -7.10 0.74 -19.99
C ASN A 352 -7.64 0.99 -18.58
N TYR A 353 -6.93 1.76 -17.77
CA TYR A 353 -7.21 1.88 -16.34
C TYR A 353 -7.42 3.31 -15.87
N GLY A 354 -6.96 4.30 -16.64
CA GLY A 354 -6.81 5.66 -16.13
C GLY A 354 -5.78 5.74 -15.00
N ASN A 355 -5.82 6.84 -14.28
CA ASN A 355 -4.95 7.09 -13.13
C ASN A 355 -5.47 6.34 -11.90
N THR A 356 -4.81 5.23 -11.57
CA THR A 356 -5.08 4.40 -10.38
C THR A 356 -4.19 4.76 -9.17
N SER A 357 -3.63 5.97 -9.16
CA SER A 357 -2.82 6.53 -8.08
C SER A 357 -1.74 5.56 -7.59
N ALA A 358 -1.72 5.16 -6.31
CA ALA A 358 -0.67 4.31 -5.75
C ALA A 358 -0.62 2.91 -6.41
N ALA A 359 -1.72 2.43 -7.00
CA ALA A 359 -1.76 1.15 -7.70
C ALA A 359 -1.09 1.18 -9.08
N SER A 360 -0.91 2.35 -9.68
CA SER A 360 -0.51 2.49 -11.08
C SER A 360 0.77 1.75 -11.46
N ILE A 361 1.83 1.90 -10.66
CA ILE A 361 3.13 1.26 -10.89
C ILE A 361 3.06 -0.25 -10.69
N PRO A 362 2.61 -0.78 -9.52
CA PRO A 362 2.59 -2.23 -9.32
C PRO A 362 1.60 -2.96 -10.22
N LEU A 363 0.50 -2.31 -10.63
CA LEU A 363 -0.45 -2.87 -11.60
C LEU A 363 0.19 -3.00 -12.98
N ALA A 364 0.84 -1.94 -13.49
CA ALA A 364 1.55 -1.99 -14.76
C ALA A 364 2.76 -2.95 -14.75
N LEU A 365 3.46 -3.07 -13.62
CA LEU A 365 4.52 -4.05 -13.45
C LEU A 365 3.99 -5.48 -13.57
N ASP A 366 2.90 -5.81 -12.88
CA ASP A 366 2.29 -7.15 -12.90
C ASP A 366 1.88 -7.56 -14.32
N GLU A 367 1.23 -6.68 -15.07
CA GLU A 367 0.86 -6.95 -16.47
C GLU A 367 2.09 -7.15 -17.36
N ALA A 368 3.12 -6.32 -17.21
CA ALA A 368 4.34 -6.41 -18.02
C ALA A 368 5.14 -7.68 -17.73
N VAL A 369 5.17 -8.13 -16.47
CA VAL A 369 5.79 -9.39 -16.06
C VAL A 369 4.99 -10.59 -16.58
N ARG A 370 3.67 -10.61 -16.37
CA ARG A 370 2.82 -11.75 -16.78
C ARG A 370 2.70 -11.90 -18.30
N SER A 371 2.80 -10.81 -19.05
CA SER A 371 2.86 -10.83 -20.51
C SER A 371 4.23 -11.30 -21.05
N GLY A 372 5.24 -11.43 -20.20
CA GLY A 372 6.60 -11.80 -20.59
C GLY A 372 7.40 -10.65 -21.23
N LYS A 373 6.89 -9.41 -21.16
CA LYS A 373 7.59 -8.21 -21.64
C LYS A 373 8.78 -7.90 -20.73
N VAL A 374 8.54 -7.84 -19.42
CA VAL A 374 9.59 -7.72 -18.39
C VAL A 374 10.12 -9.10 -18.02
N LYS A 375 11.44 -9.27 -18.05
CA LYS A 375 12.13 -10.53 -17.74
C LYS A 375 12.99 -10.39 -16.50
N ARG A 376 13.36 -11.53 -15.92
CA ARG A 376 14.28 -11.55 -14.78
C ARG A 376 15.63 -10.95 -15.19
N GLY A 377 16.17 -10.07 -14.34
CA GLY A 377 17.39 -9.33 -14.57
C GLY A 377 17.20 -7.96 -15.22
N ASP A 378 16.03 -7.67 -15.82
CA ASP A 378 15.77 -6.38 -16.46
C ASP A 378 15.86 -5.24 -15.44
N VAL A 379 16.51 -4.14 -15.82
CA VAL A 379 16.65 -2.92 -15.03
C VAL A 379 15.49 -1.99 -15.33
N ILE A 380 14.73 -1.67 -14.28
CA ILE A 380 13.56 -0.81 -14.33
C ILE A 380 13.85 0.50 -13.60
N ALA A 381 13.71 1.60 -14.32
CA ALA A 381 13.64 2.93 -13.73
C ALA A 381 12.18 3.26 -13.45
N SER A 382 11.83 3.43 -12.17
CA SER A 382 10.47 3.76 -11.77
C SER A 382 10.41 5.03 -10.95
N ALA A 383 9.39 5.85 -11.19
CA ALA A 383 9.13 7.02 -10.37
C ALA A 383 7.64 7.27 -10.15
N GLY A 384 7.28 7.54 -8.90
CA GLY A 384 5.97 7.96 -8.47
C GLY A 384 5.96 9.44 -8.10
N PHE A 385 4.91 10.17 -8.45
CA PHE A 385 4.79 11.61 -8.20
C PHE A 385 3.32 12.00 -8.08
N GLY A 386 2.99 12.93 -7.18
CA GLY A 386 1.60 13.36 -7.00
C GLY A 386 1.41 14.31 -5.83
N ALA A 387 0.24 14.23 -5.20
CA ALA A 387 -0.17 15.13 -4.12
C ALA A 387 0.84 15.15 -2.95
N GLY A 388 0.92 16.31 -2.29
CA GLY A 388 1.95 16.60 -1.28
C GLY A 388 2.56 18.00 -1.44
N LEU A 389 3.25 18.35 -2.55
CA LEU A 389 3.64 17.44 -3.64
C LEU A 389 4.79 16.54 -3.19
N THR A 390 4.71 15.28 -3.57
CA THR A 390 5.65 14.23 -3.18
C THR A 390 6.09 13.48 -4.43
N TRP A 391 7.37 13.16 -4.53
CA TRP A 391 7.90 12.35 -5.64
C TRP A 391 9.08 11.50 -5.19
N ALA A 392 9.20 10.33 -5.78
CA ALA A 392 10.21 9.34 -5.46
C ALA A 392 10.58 8.53 -6.69
N SER A 393 11.85 8.17 -6.81
CA SER A 393 12.38 7.26 -7.82
C SER A 393 13.00 6.04 -7.16
N ALA A 394 12.91 4.89 -7.82
CA ALA A 394 13.65 3.69 -7.49
C ALA A 394 14.13 3.03 -8.80
N ILE A 395 15.43 2.74 -8.84
CA ILE A 395 16.06 1.93 -9.89
C ILE A 395 16.20 0.52 -9.34
N PHE A 396 15.57 -0.45 -10.00
CA PHE A 396 15.59 -1.81 -9.51
C PHE A 396 15.69 -2.87 -10.61
N LYS A 397 16.24 -4.04 -10.27
CA LYS A 397 16.19 -5.24 -11.10
C LYS A 397 14.92 -6.04 -10.78
N TRP A 398 14.28 -6.58 -11.81
CA TRP A 398 13.18 -7.53 -11.61
C TRP A 398 13.69 -8.97 -11.42
N GLY A 399 13.19 -9.68 -10.40
CA GLY A 399 13.32 -11.14 -10.27
C GLY A 399 14.58 -11.70 -9.61
#